data_AF-A0A957GLN1-F1
#
_entry.id   AF-A0A957GLN1-F1
#
_cell.length_a   1.000
_cell.length_b   1.000
_cell.length_c   1.000
_cell.angle_alpha   90.00
_cell.angle_beta   90.00
_cell.angle_gamma   90.00
#
_symmetry.space_group_name_H-M   'P 1'
#
loop_
_entity.id
_entity.type
_entity.pdbx_description
1 polymer ?
#
loop_
_entity_poly.entity_id
_entity_poly.type
_entity_poly.pdbx_seq_one_letter_code
_entity_poly.pdbx_strand_id
1 'polypeptide(L)'
;MANSNLPVPTPEQESPLWGRNFKLVVASVIVVLLALLVWQFASLIRLVVIAAMLAFILNPLVVLVDDRTPLKRGSIILLVYIGIAVAIIWALVALGFAAYAQLDNLLLQLPDYVNNISQSIESFVTSSRPLFTIGDFSLIPSQLPWADIQDRFLNMLSPLTSGGATFLGDFATATLGWLGNLLFVFMISIYIANEFPKLGDYVANFATDPGYRHDAERLVRDFGRIWSAYLRGQVILGLVIFVVVWLGLLLLGVENALALGLVAGVLEFVPNLGPIISAIVAVVAAFFQTQNYLGLGPW
;
A
#
# COMPACT_ATOMS: atom_id res chain seq x y z
N MET A 1 -52.19 -69.59 20.59
CA MET A 1 -51.19 -69.12 19.63
C MET A 1 -51.19 -67.59 19.69
N ALA A 2 -50.01 -67.04 20.01
CA ALA A 2 -49.55 -65.64 20.03
C ALA A 2 -50.57 -64.48 20.14
N ASN A 3 -50.53 -63.81 21.30
CA ASN A 3 -51.12 -62.50 21.56
C ASN A 3 -50.21 -61.41 20.93
N SER A 4 -50.65 -60.74 19.86
CA SER A 4 -49.86 -59.71 19.15
C SER A 4 -50.10 -58.32 19.71
N ASN A 5 -49.58 -58.05 20.90
CA ASN A 5 -49.45 -56.68 21.42
C ASN A 5 -48.20 -56.01 20.83
N LEU A 6 -48.30 -55.49 19.61
CA LEU A 6 -47.29 -54.56 19.11
C LEU A 6 -47.54 -53.17 19.73
N PRO A 7 -46.52 -52.51 20.30
CA PRO A 7 -46.70 -51.17 20.85
C PRO A 7 -47.06 -50.18 19.74
N VAL A 8 -48.10 -49.39 19.96
CA VAL A 8 -48.52 -48.26 19.10
C VAL A 8 -47.37 -47.25 19.05
N PRO A 9 -46.93 -46.78 17.87
CA PRO A 9 -45.91 -45.74 17.80
C PRO A 9 -46.45 -44.48 18.47
N THR A 10 -45.76 -44.02 19.52
CA THR A 10 -46.03 -42.71 20.13
C THR A 10 -45.82 -41.63 19.07
N PRO A 11 -46.70 -40.62 18.95
CA PRO A 11 -46.47 -39.52 18.03
C PRO A 11 -45.10 -38.92 18.34
N GLU A 12 -44.26 -38.79 17.32
CA GLU A 12 -42.97 -38.13 17.44
C GLU A 12 -43.22 -36.78 18.10
N GLN A 13 -42.59 -36.54 19.27
CA GLN A 13 -42.69 -35.28 19.98
C GLN A 13 -42.00 -34.21 19.14
N GLU A 14 -42.72 -33.62 18.19
CA GLU A 14 -42.25 -32.43 17.50
C GLU A 14 -42.12 -31.30 18.53
N SER A 15 -40.91 -30.75 18.64
CA SER A 15 -40.63 -29.63 19.53
C SER A 15 -41.61 -28.48 19.27
N PRO A 16 -42.16 -27.82 20.32
CA PRO A 16 -43.14 -26.77 20.13
C PRO A 16 -42.59 -25.63 19.26
N LEU A 17 -43.39 -25.24 18.26
CA LEU A 17 -43.04 -24.15 17.34
C LEU A 17 -42.87 -22.84 18.13
N TRP A 18 -41.72 -22.19 17.97
CA TRP A 18 -41.44 -20.93 18.65
C TRP A 18 -42.45 -19.84 18.27
N GLY A 19 -42.93 -19.10 19.27
CA GLY A 19 -43.80 -17.94 19.04
C GLY A 19 -43.12 -16.84 18.22
N ARG A 20 -43.89 -16.07 17.45
CA ARG A 20 -43.38 -15.00 16.56
C ARG A 20 -42.46 -14.01 17.29
N ASN A 21 -42.84 -13.59 18.49
CA ASN A 21 -42.07 -12.64 19.29
C ASN A 21 -40.71 -13.23 19.71
N PHE A 22 -40.67 -14.51 20.08
CA PHE A 22 -39.43 -15.20 20.41
C PHE A 22 -38.51 -15.30 19.19
N LYS A 23 -39.05 -15.65 18.01
CA LYS A 23 -38.29 -15.63 16.74
C LYS A 23 -37.71 -14.26 16.41
N LEU A 24 -38.49 -13.19 16.60
CA LEU A 24 -38.02 -11.81 16.37
C LEU A 24 -36.92 -11.41 17.34
N VAL A 25 -37.04 -11.74 18.63
CA VAL A 25 -36.00 -11.47 19.62
C VAL A 25 -34.73 -12.22 19.27
N VAL A 26 -34.81 -13.52 18.98
CA VAL A 26 -33.65 -14.33 18.60
C VAL A 26 -33.00 -13.79 17.32
N ALA A 27 -33.78 -13.45 16.29
CA ALA A 27 -33.25 -12.87 15.06
C ALA A 27 -32.55 -11.53 15.32
N SER A 28 -33.14 -10.66 16.15
CA SER A 28 -32.54 -9.37 16.52
C SER A 28 -31.23 -9.54 17.28
N VAL A 29 -31.20 -10.49 18.23
CA VAL A 29 -29.98 -10.83 18.97
C VAL A 29 -28.90 -11.37 18.04
N ILE A 30 -29.25 -12.25 17.09
CA ILE A 30 -28.31 -12.76 16.09
C ILE A 30 -27.77 -11.61 15.23
N VAL A 31 -28.61 -10.69 14.78
CA VAL A 31 -28.19 -9.53 13.97
C VAL A 31 -27.24 -8.63 14.76
N VAL A 32 -27.55 -8.34 16.03
CA VAL A 32 -26.67 -7.54 16.89
C VAL A 32 -25.35 -8.25 17.14
N LEU A 33 -25.37 -9.56 17.43
CA LEU A 33 -24.14 -10.35 17.60
C LEU A 33 -23.30 -10.36 16.32
N LEU A 34 -23.92 -10.51 15.15
CA LEU A 34 -23.24 -10.43 13.87
C LEU A 34 -22.65 -9.03 13.63
N ALA A 35 -23.38 -7.96 13.94
CA ALA A 35 -22.87 -6.60 13.80
C ALA A 35 -21.68 -6.34 14.72
N LEU A 36 -21.73 -6.81 15.97
CA LEU A 36 -20.60 -6.73 16.92
C LEU A 36 -19.41 -7.55 16.44
N LEU A 37 -19.64 -8.73 15.89
CA LEU A 37 -18.60 -9.58 15.31
C LEU A 37 -17.95 -8.89 14.10
N VAL A 38 -18.75 -8.34 13.18
CA VAL A 38 -18.24 -7.58 12.03
C VAL A 38 -17.45 -6.35 12.48
N TRP A 39 -17.92 -5.64 13.50
CA TRP A 39 -17.21 -4.49 14.04
C TRP A 39 -15.87 -4.89 14.68
N GLN A 40 -15.86 -5.95 15.49
CA GLN A 40 -14.66 -6.47 16.14
C GLN A 40 -13.61 -6.98 15.13
N PHE A 41 -14.07 -7.64 14.06
CA PHE A 41 -13.22 -8.25 13.05
C PHE A 41 -13.13 -7.45 11.74
N ALA A 42 -13.56 -6.19 11.73
CA ALA A 42 -13.59 -5.35 10.53
C ALA A 42 -12.22 -5.27 9.83
N SER A 43 -11.13 -5.28 10.61
CA SER A 43 -9.76 -5.31 10.10
C SER A 43 -9.45 -6.61 9.34
N LEU A 44 -9.80 -7.77 9.90
CA LEU A 44 -9.61 -9.07 9.25
C LEU A 44 -10.50 -9.21 8.01
N ILE A 45 -11.76 -8.77 8.11
CA ILE A 45 -12.69 -8.79 6.98
C ILE A 45 -12.11 -7.97 5.82
N ARG A 46 -11.53 -6.80 6.09
CA ARG A 46 -10.87 -5.99 5.06
C ARG A 46 -9.71 -6.75 4.40
N LEU A 47 -8.86 -7.43 5.17
CA LEU A 47 -7.76 -8.24 4.62
C LEU A 47 -8.28 -9.41 3.79
N VAL A 48 -9.34 -10.09 4.23
CA VAL A 48 -9.97 -11.19 3.49
C VAL A 48 -10.59 -10.69 2.18
N VAL A 49 -11.21 -9.51 2.18
CA VAL A 49 -11.72 -8.87 0.96
C VAL A 49 -10.57 -8.56 0.00
N ILE A 50 -9.46 -8.00 0.49
CA ILE A 50 -8.25 -7.75 -0.34
C ILE A 50 -7.70 -9.08 -0.89
N ALA A 51 -7.70 -10.15 -0.09
CA ALA A 51 -7.27 -11.48 -0.53
C ALA A 51 -8.20 -12.06 -1.60
N ALA A 52 -9.52 -11.94 -1.44
CA ALA A 52 -10.49 -12.35 -2.45
C ALA A 52 -10.31 -11.57 -3.76
N MET A 53 -10.02 -10.27 -3.65
CA MET A 53 -9.67 -9.45 -4.79
C MET A 53 -8.39 -9.94 -5.46
N LEU A 54 -7.30 -10.13 -4.71
CA LEU A 54 -6.04 -10.64 -5.25
C LEU A 54 -6.24 -11.97 -5.98
N ALA A 55 -7.04 -12.88 -5.41
CA ALA A 55 -7.39 -14.14 -6.04
C ALA A 55 -8.12 -13.95 -7.38
N PHE A 56 -9.08 -13.03 -7.43
CA PHE A 56 -9.78 -12.70 -8.67
C PHE A 56 -8.85 -12.10 -9.72
N ILE A 57 -7.90 -11.24 -9.32
CA ILE A 57 -6.94 -10.57 -10.20
C ILE A 57 -5.95 -11.55 -10.80
N LEU A 58 -5.48 -12.50 -10.01
CA LEU A 58 -4.51 -13.49 -10.44
C LEU A 58 -5.17 -14.67 -11.17
N ASN A 59 -6.49 -14.85 -11.06
CA ASN A 59 -7.19 -15.95 -11.72
C ASN A 59 -6.98 -16.01 -13.24
N PRO A 60 -7.03 -14.91 -14.03
CA PRO A 60 -6.69 -14.95 -15.45
C PRO A 60 -5.28 -15.49 -15.73
N LEU A 61 -4.30 -15.15 -14.88
CA LEU A 61 -2.94 -15.68 -15.00
C LEU A 61 -2.89 -17.17 -14.64
N VAL A 62 -3.61 -17.59 -13.61
CA VAL A 62 -3.75 -19.00 -13.23
C VAL A 62 -4.36 -19.80 -14.38
N VAL A 63 -5.47 -19.35 -14.96
CA VAL A 63 -6.14 -20.01 -16.09
C VAL A 63 -5.24 -20.06 -17.33
N LEU A 64 -4.52 -18.98 -17.63
CA LEU A 64 -3.58 -18.95 -18.76
C LEU A 64 -2.48 -20.01 -18.63
N VAL A 65 -1.98 -20.23 -17.40
CA VAL A 65 -0.97 -21.27 -17.13
C VAL A 65 -1.60 -22.66 -17.08
N ASP A 66 -2.83 -22.80 -16.56
CA ASP A 66 -3.61 -24.04 -16.52
C ASP A 66 -3.90 -24.58 -17.93
N ASP A 67 -4.32 -23.71 -18.85
CA ASP A 67 -4.61 -24.07 -20.25
C ASP A 67 -3.35 -24.50 -21.03
N ARG A 68 -2.15 -24.11 -20.55
CA ARG A 68 -0.87 -24.36 -21.24
C ARG A 68 0.00 -25.41 -20.59
N THR A 69 -0.36 -25.91 -19.40
CA THR A 69 0.47 -26.86 -18.65
C THR A 69 -0.37 -28.03 -18.13
N PRO A 70 0.15 -29.26 -18.12
CA PRO A 70 -0.57 -30.43 -17.61
C PRO A 70 -0.52 -30.54 -16.07
N LEU A 71 -0.18 -29.45 -15.36
CA LEU A 71 0.05 -29.47 -13.92
C LEU A 71 -1.29 -29.50 -13.15
N LYS A 72 -1.25 -29.98 -11.90
CA LYS A 72 -2.42 -29.89 -11.03
C LYS A 72 -2.68 -28.42 -10.69
N ARG A 73 -3.95 -28.00 -10.74
CA ARG A 73 -4.39 -26.62 -10.48
C ARG A 73 -3.79 -25.99 -9.22
N GLY A 74 -3.71 -26.75 -8.12
CA GLY A 74 -3.07 -26.28 -6.87
C GLY A 74 -1.60 -25.89 -7.03
N SER A 75 -0.84 -26.65 -7.83
CA SER A 75 0.57 -26.35 -8.14
C SER A 75 0.70 -25.12 -9.04
N ILE A 76 -0.23 -24.94 -10.00
CA ILE A 76 -0.26 -23.77 -10.88
C ILE A 76 -0.55 -22.51 -10.07
N ILE A 77 -1.54 -22.55 -9.17
CA ILE A 77 -1.84 -21.43 -8.26
C ILE A 77 -0.59 -21.09 -7.45
N LEU A 78 0.05 -22.09 -6.82
CA LEU A 78 1.26 -21.85 -6.03
C LEU A 78 2.37 -21.22 -6.88
N LEU A 79 2.60 -21.70 -8.10
CA LEU A 79 3.63 -21.19 -9.00
C LEU A 79 3.36 -19.75 -9.41
N VAL A 80 2.13 -19.41 -9.80
CA VAL A 80 1.74 -18.04 -10.18
C VAL A 80 1.91 -17.09 -8.99
N TYR A 81 1.49 -17.49 -7.79
CA TYR A 81 1.61 -16.68 -6.59
C TYR A 81 3.08 -16.47 -6.19
N ILE A 82 3.89 -17.53 -6.19
CA ILE A 82 5.34 -17.41 -5.93
C ILE A 82 5.99 -16.51 -6.98
N GLY A 83 5.66 -16.67 -8.26
CA GLY A 83 6.20 -15.83 -9.32
C GLY A 83 5.91 -14.35 -9.12
N ILE A 84 4.67 -14.01 -8.74
CA ILE A 84 4.26 -12.63 -8.43
C ILE A 84 4.95 -12.12 -7.16
N ALA A 85 5.03 -12.93 -6.10
CA ALA A 85 5.72 -12.57 -4.87
C ALA A 85 7.20 -12.26 -5.15
N VAL A 86 7.88 -13.11 -5.92
CA VAL A 86 9.28 -12.90 -6.33
C VAL A 86 9.42 -11.63 -7.17
N ALA A 87 8.52 -11.38 -8.12
CA ALA A 87 8.56 -10.17 -8.93
C ALA A 87 8.39 -8.90 -8.09
N ILE A 88 7.48 -8.90 -7.11
CA ILE A 88 7.27 -7.79 -6.17
C ILE A 88 8.50 -7.60 -5.30
N ILE A 89 9.04 -8.67 -4.70
CA ILE A 89 10.23 -8.59 -3.85
C ILE A 89 11.43 -8.07 -4.66
N TRP A 90 11.63 -8.58 -5.87
CA TRP A 90 12.70 -8.13 -6.75
C TRP A 90 12.57 -6.65 -7.10
N ALA A 91 11.36 -6.19 -7.42
CA ALA A 91 11.09 -4.77 -7.65
C ALA A 91 11.38 -3.93 -6.40
N LEU A 92 10.86 -4.33 -5.22
CA LEU A 92 11.09 -3.61 -3.97
C LEU A 92 12.56 -3.55 -3.57
N VAL A 93 13.30 -4.64 -3.76
CA VAL A 93 14.75 -4.69 -3.50
C VAL A 93 15.49 -3.77 -4.46
N ALA A 94 15.19 -3.81 -5.76
CA ALA A 94 15.81 -2.92 -6.74
C ALA A 94 15.54 -1.44 -6.42
N LEU A 95 14.30 -1.10 -6.05
CA LEU A 95 13.92 0.24 -5.62
C LEU A 95 14.63 0.63 -4.31
N GLY A 96 14.72 -0.28 -3.36
CA GLY A 96 15.40 -0.10 -2.08
C GLY A 96 16.89 0.15 -2.25
N PHE A 97 17.57 -0.59 -3.15
CA PHE A 97 18.98 -0.34 -3.47
C PHE A 97 19.19 1.02 -4.15
N ALA A 98 18.32 1.40 -5.09
CA ALA A 98 18.41 2.71 -5.75
C ALA A 98 18.20 3.86 -4.75
N ALA A 99 17.20 3.74 -3.88
CA ALA A 99 16.93 4.71 -2.82
C ALA A 99 18.06 4.73 -1.77
N TYR A 100 18.59 3.56 -1.39
CA TYR A 100 19.70 3.46 -0.43
C TYR A 100 20.96 4.09 -0.99
N ALA A 101 21.32 3.85 -2.26
CA ALA A 101 22.47 4.48 -2.89
C ALA A 101 22.36 6.02 -2.90
N GLN A 102 21.14 6.56 -3.00
CA GLN A 102 20.90 8.00 -2.86
C GLN A 102 21.01 8.44 -1.41
N LEU A 103 20.36 7.73 -0.48
CA LEU A 103 20.36 8.05 0.96
C LEU A 103 21.76 7.96 1.59
N ASP A 104 22.57 6.98 1.21
CA ASP A 104 23.92 6.77 1.75
C ASP A 104 24.84 7.95 1.37
N ASN A 105 24.81 8.37 0.11
CA ASN A 105 25.53 9.57 -0.35
C ASN A 105 25.03 10.83 0.35
N LEU A 106 23.72 10.95 0.58
CA LEU A 106 23.13 12.10 1.25
C LEU A 106 23.43 12.15 2.75
N LEU A 107 23.33 11.04 3.47
CA LEU A 107 23.51 10.97 4.92
C LEU A 107 24.99 11.04 5.30
N LEU A 108 25.89 10.45 4.51
CA LEU A 108 27.33 10.52 4.75
C LEU A 108 27.92 11.87 4.38
N GLN A 109 27.38 12.54 3.37
CA GLN A 109 27.83 13.89 2.97
C GLN A 109 27.03 15.00 3.66
N LEU A 110 25.94 14.68 4.37
CA LEU A 110 25.13 15.66 5.10
C LEU A 110 25.96 16.53 6.05
N PRO A 111 26.90 15.97 6.85
CA PRO A 111 27.75 16.77 7.72
C PRO A 111 28.62 17.75 6.92
N ASP A 112 29.17 17.31 5.79
CA ASP A 112 29.98 18.16 4.92
C ASP A 112 29.13 19.25 4.25
N TYR A 113 27.91 18.95 3.82
CA TYR A 113 26.96 19.94 3.31
C TYR A 113 26.57 20.97 4.37
N VAL A 114 26.29 20.53 5.59
CA VAL A 114 25.99 21.41 6.72
C VAL A 114 27.18 22.30 7.07
N ASN A 115 28.39 21.74 7.08
CA ASN A 115 29.62 22.49 7.33
C ASN A 115 29.88 23.51 6.21
N ASN A 116 29.70 23.15 4.94
CA ASN A 116 29.86 24.04 3.80
C ASN A 116 28.82 25.17 3.79
N ILE A 117 27.57 24.88 4.13
CA ILE A 117 26.51 25.90 4.30
C ILE A 117 26.88 26.84 5.46
N SER A 118 27.34 26.29 6.58
CA SER A 118 27.76 27.08 7.75
C SER A 118 28.90 28.04 7.40
N GLN A 119 29.93 27.55 6.70
CA GLN A 119 31.06 28.37 6.24
C GLN A 119 30.66 29.39 5.16
N SER A 120 29.71 29.04 4.28
CA SER A 120 29.18 29.96 3.26
C SER A 120 28.34 31.07 3.88
N ILE A 121 27.52 30.74 4.88
CA ILE A 121 26.79 31.74 5.69
C ILE A 121 27.79 32.61 6.44
N GLU A 122 28.78 32.04 7.12
CA GLU A 122 29.78 32.81 7.87
C GLU A 122 30.56 33.79 6.97
N SER A 123 31.02 33.33 5.80
CA SER A 123 31.70 34.20 4.82
C SER A 123 30.79 35.27 4.20
N PHE A 124 29.49 34.98 4.02
CA PHE A 124 28.48 35.94 3.57
C PHE A 124 28.12 36.96 4.65
N VAL A 125 28.07 36.55 5.92
CA VAL A 125 27.79 37.41 7.09
C VAL A 125 28.96 38.33 7.40
N THR A 126 30.18 37.82 7.25
CA THR A 126 31.43 38.59 7.47
C THR A 126 31.74 39.50 6.28
N SER A 127 31.14 39.25 5.11
CA SER A 127 31.23 40.15 3.97
C SER A 127 30.56 41.48 4.29
N SER A 128 31.35 42.55 4.31
CA SER A 128 30.90 43.92 4.64
C SER A 128 30.01 44.57 3.56
N ARG A 129 29.47 43.75 2.64
CA ARG A 129 28.65 44.22 1.52
C ARG A 129 27.20 44.37 1.99
N PRO A 130 26.58 45.54 1.83
CA PRO A 130 25.18 45.72 2.16
C PRO A 130 24.30 44.86 1.23
N LEU A 131 23.34 44.14 1.79
CA LEU A 131 22.37 43.30 1.07
C LEU A 131 21.41 44.15 0.24
N PHE A 132 21.05 45.29 0.81
CA PHE A 132 20.17 46.26 0.19
C PHE A 132 20.52 47.65 0.73
N THR A 133 20.61 48.62 -0.18
CA THR A 133 20.80 50.03 0.18
C THR A 133 19.67 50.84 -0.46
N ILE A 134 18.78 51.38 0.37
CA ILE A 134 17.77 52.37 -0.04
C ILE A 134 18.05 53.63 0.76
N GLY A 135 18.64 54.64 0.11
CA GLY A 135 19.04 55.88 0.80
C GLY A 135 20.01 55.59 1.95
N ASP A 136 19.72 56.11 3.14
CA ASP A 136 20.55 55.92 4.35
C ASP A 136 20.32 54.57 5.04
N PHE A 137 19.36 53.76 4.58
CA PHE A 137 19.10 52.45 5.13
C PHE A 137 19.94 51.40 4.41
N SER A 138 20.92 50.86 5.14
CA SER A 138 21.81 49.79 4.68
C SER A 138 21.59 48.55 5.56
N LEU A 139 20.97 47.52 4.99
CA LEU A 139 20.89 46.21 5.64
C LEU A 139 22.22 45.49 5.48
N ILE A 140 22.99 45.43 6.56
CA ILE A 140 24.27 44.73 6.59
C ILE A 140 23.98 43.32 7.12
N PRO A 141 24.47 42.26 6.45
CA PRO A 141 24.27 40.87 6.88
C PRO A 141 24.57 40.65 8.37
N SER A 142 25.59 41.31 8.91
CA SER A 142 26.02 41.20 10.31
C SER A 142 25.00 41.65 11.37
N GLN A 143 23.89 42.29 10.97
CA GLN A 143 22.85 42.76 11.90
C GLN A 143 21.71 41.74 12.10
N LEU A 144 21.68 40.66 11.31
CA LEU A 144 20.69 39.60 11.42
C LEU A 144 21.20 38.47 12.35
N PRO A 145 20.31 37.82 13.13
CA PRO A 145 20.68 36.77 14.08
C PRO A 145 20.94 35.43 13.37
N TRP A 146 22.01 35.35 12.57
CA TRP A 146 22.33 34.18 11.77
C TRP A 146 22.63 32.92 12.60
N ALA A 147 23.23 33.09 13.77
CA ALA A 147 23.48 32.00 14.70
C ALA A 147 22.17 31.31 15.14
N ASP A 148 21.12 32.08 15.47
CA ASP A 148 19.82 31.52 15.86
C ASP A 148 19.13 30.78 14.71
N ILE A 149 19.31 31.26 13.47
CA ILE A 149 18.76 30.63 12.26
C ILE A 149 19.49 29.31 11.99
N GLN A 150 20.82 29.30 12.12
CA GLN A 150 21.66 28.11 11.99
C GLN A 150 21.29 27.06 13.03
N ASP A 151 21.19 27.44 14.31
CA ASP A 151 20.82 26.51 15.38
C ASP A 151 19.41 25.94 15.20
N ARG A 152 18.43 26.75 14.76
CA ARG A 152 17.09 26.24 14.44
C ARG A 152 17.11 25.26 13.26
N PHE A 153 17.91 25.53 12.25
CA PHE A 153 18.07 24.65 11.09
C PHE A 153 18.73 23.31 11.50
N LEU A 154 19.81 23.36 12.28
CA LEU A 154 20.49 22.17 12.79
C LEU A 154 19.60 21.34 13.72
N ASN A 155 18.83 21.99 14.59
CA ASN A 155 17.88 21.29 15.47
C ASN A 155 16.71 20.66 14.68
N MET A 156 16.34 21.20 13.51
CA MET A 156 15.36 20.58 12.61
C MET A 156 15.93 19.36 11.87
N LEU A 157 17.25 19.33 11.63
CA LEU A 157 17.97 18.20 11.04
C LEU A 157 18.41 17.15 12.07
N SER A 158 18.49 17.49 13.35
CA SER A 158 18.88 16.58 14.42
C SER A 158 18.07 15.27 14.45
N PRO A 159 16.74 15.24 14.24
CA PRO A 159 15.98 14.00 14.16
C PRO A 159 16.42 13.09 13.00
N LEU A 160 16.99 13.64 11.92
CA LEU A 160 17.49 12.87 10.78
C LEU A 160 18.89 12.30 11.07
N THR A 161 19.73 13.02 11.83
CA THR A 161 21.11 12.62 12.13
C THR A 161 21.24 11.77 13.40
N SER A 162 20.47 12.06 14.45
CA SER A 162 20.47 11.31 15.73
C SER A 162 19.25 10.40 15.88
N GLY A 163 18.16 10.66 15.16
CA GLY A 163 16.93 9.84 15.17
C GLY A 163 16.89 8.76 14.09
N GLY A 164 17.98 8.55 13.33
CA GLY A 164 18.08 7.48 12.35
C GLY A 164 17.75 6.10 12.94
N ALA A 165 18.12 5.82 14.19
CA ALA A 165 17.75 4.57 14.85
C ALA A 165 16.23 4.45 15.17
N THR A 166 15.57 5.55 15.53
CA THR A 166 14.12 5.58 15.80
C THR A 166 13.34 5.53 14.49
N PHE A 167 13.77 6.26 13.46
CA PHE A 167 13.22 6.18 12.11
C PHE A 167 13.38 4.79 11.51
N LEU A 168 14.56 4.16 11.64
CA LEU A 168 14.78 2.79 11.21
C LEU A 168 13.94 1.79 12.02
N GLY A 169 13.74 2.03 13.32
CA GLY A 169 12.87 1.22 14.17
C GLY A 169 11.39 1.31 13.78
N ASP A 170 10.87 2.51 13.56
CA ASP A 170 9.49 2.76 13.13
C ASP A 170 9.26 2.25 11.70
N PHE A 171 10.24 2.45 10.80
CA PHE A 171 10.21 1.90 9.45
C PHE A 171 10.25 0.36 9.48
N ALA A 172 11.11 -0.25 10.30
CA ALA A 172 11.20 -1.71 10.41
C ALA A 172 9.91 -2.30 10.97
N THR A 173 9.34 -1.72 12.03
CA THR A 173 8.08 -2.19 12.63
C THR A 173 6.89 -2.01 11.68
N ALA A 174 6.79 -0.87 10.98
CA ALA A 174 5.79 -0.66 9.95
C ALA A 174 5.93 -1.65 8.79
N THR A 175 7.17 -1.91 8.34
CA THR A 175 7.47 -2.87 7.27
C THR A 175 7.12 -4.29 7.69
N LEU A 176 7.46 -4.71 8.91
CA LEU A 176 7.11 -6.04 9.42
C LEU A 176 5.59 -6.22 9.55
N GLY A 177 4.87 -5.21 10.02
CA GLY A 177 3.41 -5.22 10.07
C GLY A 177 2.78 -5.30 8.67
N TRP A 178 3.31 -4.55 7.71
CA TRP A 178 2.88 -4.59 6.32
C TRP A 178 3.16 -5.95 5.67
N LEU A 179 4.36 -6.51 5.86
CA LEU A 179 4.74 -7.83 5.37
C LEU A 179 3.86 -8.93 5.98
N GLY A 180 3.55 -8.84 7.28
CA GLY A 180 2.63 -9.76 7.95
C GLY A 180 1.23 -9.73 7.34
N ASN A 181 0.68 -8.54 7.11
CA ASN A 181 -0.61 -8.37 6.43
C ASN A 181 -0.56 -8.88 4.98
N LEU A 182 0.52 -8.59 4.25
CA LEU A 182 0.71 -9.04 2.88
C LEU A 182 0.78 -10.57 2.81
N LEU A 183 1.52 -11.21 3.72
CA LEU A 183 1.60 -12.66 3.82
C LEU A 183 0.24 -13.28 4.14
N PHE A 184 -0.49 -12.70 5.09
CA PHE A 184 -1.86 -13.15 5.42
C PHE A 184 -2.78 -13.05 4.19
N VAL A 185 -2.78 -11.91 3.50
CA VAL A 185 -3.53 -11.70 2.26
C VAL A 185 -3.14 -12.74 1.21
N PHE A 186 -1.85 -12.98 1.00
CA PHE A 186 -1.36 -13.98 0.07
C PHE A 186 -1.85 -15.39 0.40
N MET A 187 -1.73 -15.80 1.67
CA MET A 187 -2.18 -17.12 2.11
C MET A 187 -3.68 -17.30 1.89
N ILE A 188 -4.51 -16.37 2.36
CA ILE A 188 -5.97 -16.44 2.19
C ILE A 188 -6.34 -16.41 0.70
N SER A 189 -5.65 -15.59 -0.09
CA SER A 189 -5.87 -15.48 -1.53
C SER A 189 -5.57 -16.79 -2.26
N ILE A 190 -4.53 -17.54 -1.87
CA ILE A 190 -4.24 -18.88 -2.42
C ILE A 190 -5.38 -19.85 -2.12
N TYR A 191 -5.89 -19.87 -0.89
CA TYR A 191 -7.04 -20.70 -0.52
C TYR A 191 -8.28 -20.35 -1.35
N ILE A 192 -8.60 -19.05 -1.44
CA ILE A 192 -9.75 -18.57 -2.22
C ILE A 192 -9.58 -18.89 -3.71
N ALA A 193 -8.39 -18.72 -4.29
CA ALA A 193 -8.12 -19.05 -5.70
C ALA A 193 -8.28 -20.54 -6.00
N ASN A 194 -7.93 -21.41 -5.04
CA ASN A 194 -8.13 -22.85 -5.17
C ASN A 194 -9.63 -23.20 -5.16
N GLU A 195 -10.43 -22.52 -4.32
CA GLU A 195 -11.87 -22.74 -4.21
C GLU A 195 -12.72 -21.94 -5.20
N PHE A 196 -12.12 -21.01 -5.94
CA PHE A 196 -12.79 -20.09 -6.88
C PHE A 196 -13.79 -20.74 -7.85
N PRO A 197 -13.53 -21.93 -8.44
CA PRO A 197 -14.50 -22.57 -9.34
C PRO A 197 -15.75 -23.04 -8.61
N LYS A 198 -15.61 -23.41 -7.33
CA LYS A 198 -16.71 -23.87 -6.47
C LYS A 198 -17.49 -22.71 -5.88
N LEU A 199 -16.89 -21.52 -5.78
CA LEU A 199 -17.55 -20.30 -5.28
C LEU A 199 -18.81 -19.95 -6.07
N GLY A 200 -18.81 -20.14 -7.39
CA GLY A 200 -20.01 -19.97 -8.22
C GLY A 200 -21.14 -20.92 -7.81
N ASP A 201 -20.81 -22.19 -7.58
CA ASP A 201 -21.76 -23.20 -7.12
C ASP A 201 -22.23 -22.93 -5.69
N TYR A 202 -21.36 -22.47 -4.79
CA TYR A 202 -21.74 -22.10 -3.43
C TYR A 202 -22.71 -20.92 -3.38
N VAL A 203 -22.45 -19.88 -4.19
CA VAL A 203 -23.37 -18.73 -4.29
C VAL A 203 -24.70 -19.16 -4.90
N ALA A 204 -24.67 -20.00 -5.95
CA ALA A 204 -25.87 -20.54 -6.58
C ALA A 204 -26.70 -21.46 -5.66
N ASN A 205 -26.04 -22.23 -4.80
CA ASN A 205 -26.68 -23.14 -3.85
C ASN A 205 -27.17 -22.43 -2.57
N PHE A 206 -26.52 -21.33 -2.17
CA PHE A 206 -26.95 -20.49 -1.05
C PHE A 206 -28.22 -19.70 -1.40
N ALA A 207 -28.37 -19.29 -2.66
CA ALA A 207 -29.62 -18.74 -3.20
C ALA A 207 -30.59 -19.87 -3.58
N THR A 208 -31.07 -20.62 -2.58
CA THR A 208 -31.94 -21.79 -2.78
C THR A 208 -33.30 -21.43 -3.37
N ASP A 209 -33.74 -20.16 -3.29
CA ASP A 209 -34.95 -19.68 -3.94
C ASP A 209 -34.70 -19.36 -5.43
N PRO A 210 -35.50 -19.91 -6.37
CA PRO A 210 -35.28 -19.79 -7.82
C PRO A 210 -35.17 -18.34 -8.34
N GLY A 211 -35.79 -17.37 -7.68
CA GLY A 211 -35.76 -15.96 -8.07
C GLY A 211 -34.43 -15.25 -7.75
N TYR A 212 -33.79 -15.56 -6.62
CA TYR A 212 -32.62 -14.82 -6.13
C TYR A 212 -31.30 -15.31 -6.72
N ARG A 213 -31.26 -16.50 -7.32
CA ARG A 213 -30.06 -17.03 -7.97
C ARG A 213 -29.61 -16.15 -9.14
N HIS A 214 -30.55 -15.67 -9.96
CA HIS A 214 -30.23 -14.79 -11.08
C HIS A 214 -29.64 -13.45 -10.59
N ASP A 215 -30.17 -12.90 -9.51
CA ASP A 215 -29.66 -11.66 -8.90
C ASP A 215 -28.26 -11.85 -8.32
N ALA A 216 -27.99 -12.99 -7.65
CA ALA A 216 -26.67 -13.31 -7.12
C ALA A 216 -25.62 -13.47 -8.22
N GLU A 217 -25.93 -14.20 -9.30
CA GLU A 217 -25.05 -14.36 -10.45
C GLU A 217 -24.77 -13.03 -11.16
N ARG A 218 -25.80 -12.18 -11.29
CA ARG A 218 -25.67 -10.82 -11.83
C ARG A 218 -24.76 -9.96 -10.96
N LEU A 219 -24.95 -9.99 -9.64
CA LEU A 219 -24.16 -9.20 -8.70
C LEU A 219 -22.68 -9.58 -8.76
N VAL A 220 -22.35 -10.87 -8.77
CA VAL A 220 -20.97 -11.36 -8.92
C VAL A 220 -20.33 -10.87 -10.23
N ARG A 221 -21.09 -10.92 -11.34
CA ARG A 221 -20.62 -10.46 -12.65
C ARG A 221 -20.36 -8.95 -12.66
N ASP A 222 -21.27 -8.17 -12.09
CA ASP A 222 -21.17 -6.71 -12.05
C ASP A 222 -20.00 -6.28 -11.13
N PHE A 223 -19.82 -6.93 -9.98
CA PHE A 223 -18.61 -6.76 -9.16
C PHE A 223 -17.33 -7.05 -9.95
N GLY A 224 -17.28 -8.17 -10.68
CA GLY A 224 -16.12 -8.51 -11.51
C GLY A 224 -15.80 -7.45 -12.56
N ARG A 225 -16.82 -6.85 -13.19
CA ARG A 225 -16.64 -5.75 -14.16
C ARG A 225 -16.10 -4.48 -13.51
N ILE A 226 -16.69 -4.05 -12.38
CA ILE A 226 -16.26 -2.86 -11.63
C ILE A 226 -14.80 -3.03 -11.21
N TRP A 227 -14.45 -4.20 -10.67
CA TRP A 227 -13.08 -4.48 -10.25
C TRP A 227 -12.09 -4.54 -11.40
N SER A 228 -12.44 -5.17 -12.52
CA SER A 228 -11.58 -5.19 -13.71
C SER A 228 -11.33 -3.78 -14.25
N ALA A 229 -12.36 -2.92 -14.26
CA ALA A 229 -12.23 -1.52 -14.65
C ALA A 229 -11.34 -0.73 -13.67
N TYR A 230 -11.52 -0.91 -12.35
CA TYR A 230 -10.71 -0.27 -11.32
C TYR A 230 -9.22 -0.60 -11.48
N LEU A 231 -8.88 -1.88 -11.68
CA LEU A 231 -7.49 -2.31 -11.79
C LEU A 231 -6.83 -1.83 -13.07
N ARG A 232 -7.55 -1.83 -14.20
CA ARG A 232 -7.07 -1.20 -15.43
C ARG A 232 -6.83 0.28 -15.21
N GLY A 233 -7.75 0.96 -14.52
CA GLY A 233 -7.60 2.35 -14.10
C GLY A 233 -6.35 2.57 -13.25
N GLN A 234 -6.09 1.71 -12.25
CA GLN A 234 -4.93 1.83 -11.37
C GLN A 234 -3.61 1.61 -12.10
N VAL A 235 -3.55 0.65 -13.02
CA VAL A 235 -2.37 0.42 -13.87
C VAL A 235 -2.11 1.61 -14.79
N ILE A 236 -3.16 2.15 -15.41
CA ILE A 236 -3.05 3.36 -16.24
C ILE A 236 -2.60 4.55 -15.38
N LEU A 237 -3.15 4.72 -14.18
CA LEU A 237 -2.80 5.80 -13.27
C LEU A 237 -1.33 5.73 -12.85
N GLY A 238 -0.84 4.54 -12.45
CA GLY A 238 0.57 4.33 -12.12
C GLY A 238 1.50 4.64 -13.31
N LEU A 239 1.09 4.29 -14.53
CA LEU A 239 1.81 4.66 -15.77
C LEU A 239 1.81 6.16 -16.02
N VAL A 240 0.67 6.83 -15.80
CA VAL A 240 0.57 8.29 -15.94
C VAL A 240 1.48 8.98 -14.94
N ILE A 241 1.45 8.56 -13.67
CA ILE A 241 2.33 9.11 -12.61
C ILE A 241 3.80 8.85 -12.95
N PHE A 242 4.16 7.64 -13.40
CA PHE A 242 5.50 7.33 -13.88
C PHE A 242 5.97 8.34 -14.94
N VAL A 243 5.18 8.53 -16.00
CA VAL A 243 5.55 9.41 -17.12
C VAL A 243 5.63 10.87 -16.68
N VAL A 244 4.66 11.35 -15.91
CA VAL A 244 4.61 12.75 -15.45
C VAL A 244 5.80 13.06 -14.53
N VAL A 245 6.09 12.19 -13.56
CA VAL A 245 7.22 12.39 -12.63
C VAL A 245 8.55 12.25 -13.38
N TRP A 246 8.71 11.24 -14.24
CA TRP A 246 9.91 11.09 -15.04
C TRP A 246 10.18 12.31 -15.92
N LEU A 247 9.18 12.77 -16.67
CA LEU A 247 9.32 13.95 -17.52
C LEU A 247 9.57 15.22 -16.70
N GLY A 248 8.89 15.40 -15.57
CA GLY A 248 9.11 16.54 -14.68
C GLY A 248 10.55 16.58 -14.16
N LEU A 249 11.06 15.45 -13.66
CA LEU A 249 12.42 15.32 -13.17
C LEU A 249 13.47 15.45 -14.28
N LEU A 250 13.18 14.90 -15.47
CA LEU A 250 14.04 15.03 -16.64
C LEU A 250 14.13 16.49 -17.10
N LEU A 251 13.02 17.24 -17.12
CA LEU A 251 13.01 18.66 -17.43
C LEU A 251 13.76 19.49 -16.37
N LEU A 252 13.72 19.09 -15.11
CA LEU A 252 14.49 19.75 -14.03
C LEU A 252 15.97 19.34 -14.00
N GLY A 253 16.35 18.33 -14.79
CA GLY A 253 17.71 17.83 -14.88
C GLY A 253 18.12 17.04 -13.66
N VAL A 254 17.18 16.36 -13.01
CA VAL A 254 17.42 15.53 -11.84
C VAL A 254 18.09 14.23 -12.25
N GLU A 255 19.22 13.90 -11.62
CA GLU A 255 19.89 12.62 -11.85
C GLU A 255 18.98 11.43 -11.53
N ASN A 256 19.09 10.35 -12.30
CA ASN A 256 18.25 9.15 -12.15
C ASN A 256 16.73 9.41 -12.28
N ALA A 257 16.31 10.45 -13.00
CA ALA A 257 14.89 10.79 -13.23
C ALA A 257 14.01 9.61 -13.66
N LEU A 258 14.54 8.69 -14.49
CA LEU A 258 13.80 7.50 -14.93
C LEU A 258 13.53 6.53 -13.78
N ALA A 259 14.55 6.26 -12.96
CA ALA A 259 14.41 5.39 -11.80
C ALA A 259 13.43 5.99 -10.80
N LEU A 260 13.54 7.30 -10.51
CA LEU A 260 12.65 8.02 -9.59
C LEU A 260 11.20 8.07 -10.10
N GLY A 261 11.01 8.27 -11.41
CA GLY A 261 9.69 8.14 -12.02
C GLY A 261 9.11 6.75 -11.84
N LEU A 262 9.92 5.69 -12.07
CA LEU A 262 9.47 4.30 -11.93
C LEU A 262 9.08 3.99 -10.48
N VAL A 263 9.89 4.45 -9.54
CA VAL A 263 9.61 4.40 -8.10
C VAL A 263 8.25 5.04 -7.82
N ALA A 264 8.01 6.27 -8.27
CA ALA A 264 6.76 6.99 -8.05
C ALA A 264 5.54 6.27 -8.66
N GLY A 265 5.64 5.78 -9.89
CA GLY A 265 4.54 5.06 -10.55
C GLY A 265 4.19 3.73 -9.89
N VAL A 266 5.17 2.99 -9.36
CA VAL A 266 4.93 1.77 -8.57
C VAL A 266 4.35 2.11 -7.20
N LEU A 267 4.87 3.16 -6.57
CA LEU A 267 4.43 3.64 -5.27
C LEU A 267 2.98 4.18 -5.29
N GLU A 268 2.46 4.59 -6.44
CA GLU A 268 1.05 4.96 -6.63
C GLU A 268 0.07 3.83 -6.28
N PHE A 269 0.52 2.57 -6.33
CA PHE A 269 -0.27 1.42 -5.86
C PHE A 269 -0.33 1.30 -4.33
N VAL A 270 0.50 2.03 -3.59
CA VAL A 270 0.58 2.03 -2.13
C VAL A 270 -0.04 3.33 -1.60
N PRO A 271 -1.30 3.30 -1.09
CA PRO A 271 -1.99 4.48 -0.60
C PRO A 271 -1.19 5.20 0.50
N ASN A 272 -1.16 6.53 0.45
CA ASN A 272 -0.51 7.45 1.40
C ASN A 272 1.02 7.41 1.48
N LEU A 273 1.68 6.28 1.20
CA LEU A 273 3.14 6.19 1.26
C LEU A 273 3.80 6.63 -0.04
N GLY A 274 3.13 6.38 -1.18
CA GLY A 274 3.76 6.54 -2.46
C GLY A 274 4.18 7.96 -2.83
N PRO A 275 3.22 8.90 -2.89
CA PRO A 275 3.52 10.29 -3.17
C PRO A 275 4.44 10.93 -2.12
N ILE A 276 4.31 10.56 -0.84
CA ILE A 276 5.11 11.16 0.24
C ILE A 276 6.57 10.70 0.16
N ILE A 277 6.82 9.40 0.06
CA ILE A 277 8.19 8.86 0.00
C ILE A 277 8.86 9.27 -1.31
N SER A 278 8.17 9.17 -2.44
CA SER A 278 8.73 9.59 -3.73
C SER A 278 9.00 11.10 -3.79
N ALA A 279 8.12 11.94 -3.22
CA ALA A 279 8.36 13.37 -3.12
C ALA A 279 9.56 13.67 -2.21
N ILE A 280 9.69 13.01 -1.05
CA ILE A 280 10.86 13.20 -0.17
C ILE A 280 12.13 12.82 -0.92
N VAL A 281 12.19 11.63 -1.53
CA VAL A 281 13.39 11.17 -2.24
C VAL A 281 13.71 12.09 -3.42
N ALA A 282 12.71 12.50 -4.20
CA ALA A 282 12.90 13.38 -5.35
C ALA A 282 13.34 14.79 -4.94
N VAL A 283 12.73 15.36 -3.90
CA VAL A 283 13.09 16.70 -3.37
C VAL A 283 14.50 16.69 -2.81
N VAL A 284 14.87 15.66 -2.04
CA VAL A 284 16.20 15.56 -1.47
C VAL A 284 17.24 15.33 -2.58
N ALA A 285 16.98 14.42 -3.54
CA ALA A 285 17.87 14.22 -4.68
C ALA A 285 18.06 15.51 -5.52
N ALA A 286 16.98 16.24 -5.78
CA ALA A 286 17.03 17.49 -6.52
C ALA A 286 17.73 18.63 -5.75
N PHE A 287 17.61 18.66 -4.43
CA PHE A 287 18.22 19.70 -3.59
C PHE A 287 19.74 19.54 -3.45
N PHE A 288 20.24 18.30 -3.42
CA PHE A 288 21.65 18.00 -3.16
C PHE A 288 22.46 17.67 -4.43
N GLN A 289 21.84 17.55 -5.59
CA GLN A 289 22.58 17.36 -6.84
C GLN A 289 23.49 18.55 -7.12
N THR A 290 24.72 18.28 -7.56
CA THR A 290 25.78 19.30 -7.65
C THR A 290 25.60 20.24 -8.84
N GLN A 291 25.13 19.73 -9.97
CA GLN A 291 24.82 20.51 -11.18
C GLN A 291 23.74 19.81 -11.98
N ASN A 292 22.83 20.57 -12.57
CA ASN A 292 21.93 20.06 -13.61
C ASN A 292 22.39 20.51 -15.00
N TYR A 293 21.77 19.97 -16.06
CA TYR A 293 22.09 20.37 -17.44
C TYR A 293 21.72 21.82 -17.77
N LEU A 294 20.92 22.49 -16.92
CA LEU A 294 20.60 23.91 -17.01
C LEU A 294 21.73 24.80 -16.44
N GLY A 295 22.81 24.20 -15.92
CA GLY A 295 23.91 24.91 -15.29
C GLY A 295 23.53 25.53 -13.95
N LEU A 296 22.38 25.13 -13.38
CA LEU A 296 21.94 25.56 -12.06
C LEU A 296 22.56 24.59 -11.04
N GLY A 297 23.51 25.12 -10.27
CA GLY A 297 23.96 24.49 -9.03
C GLY A 297 22.95 24.72 -7.91
N PRO A 298 23.05 23.96 -6.81
CA PRO A 298 22.19 24.15 -5.66
C PRO A 298 22.39 25.55 -5.01
N TRP A 299 23.54 26.19 -5.28
CA TRP A 299 23.93 27.56 -4.93
C TRP A 299 25.12 28.00 -5.80
#